data_AF-A0A7X7H6V8-F1
#
_entry.id   AF-A0A7X7H6V8-F1
#
_cell.length_a   1.000
_cell.length_b   1.000
_cell.length_c   1.000
_cell.angle_alpha   90.00
_cell.angle_beta   90.00
_cell.angle_gamma   90.00
#
_symmetry.space_group_name_H-M   'P 1'
#
loop_
_entity.id
_entity.type
_entity.pdbx_description
1 polymer ?
#
loop_
_entity_poly.entity_id
_entity_poly.type
_entity_poly.pdbx_seq_one_letter_code
_entity_poly.pdbx_strand_id
1 'polypeptide(L)'
;MLPDRCSVPEDEEKIGKLVKKTMQQLSDSNHKFSSNELLAMQSAQWCKNTLGLYEVMLKKYNPELDITSQITISGYPRFWKDLFVFNGEKYFVTSQWYERHRAAFVEWAKQFDCNQHE
;
A
#
# COMPACT_ATOMS: atom_id res chain seq x y z
N MET A 1 -12.06 -19.33 -37.92
CA MET A 1 -12.45 -18.14 -37.13
C MET A 1 -13.30 -18.62 -35.96
N LEU A 2 -12.88 -18.33 -34.74
CA LEU A 2 -13.67 -18.60 -33.53
C LEU A 2 -13.95 -17.24 -32.88
N PRO A 3 -15.20 -16.95 -32.47
CA PRO A 3 -15.59 -15.65 -31.97
C PRO A 3 -15.07 -15.42 -30.54
N ASP A 4 -14.71 -14.17 -30.31
CA ASP A 4 -14.46 -13.45 -29.07
C ASP A 4 -14.65 -14.24 -27.77
N ARG A 5 -13.51 -14.63 -27.18
CA ARG A 5 -13.47 -14.98 -25.76
C ARG A 5 -13.62 -13.69 -24.96
N CYS A 6 -14.89 -13.32 -24.74
CA CYS A 6 -15.41 -12.45 -23.69
C CYS A 6 -14.33 -11.52 -23.08
N SER A 7 -14.15 -10.34 -23.67
CA SER A 7 -13.52 -9.23 -22.96
C SER A 7 -14.43 -8.89 -21.79
N VAL A 8 -14.14 -9.43 -20.61
CA VAL A 8 -14.66 -8.88 -19.36
C VAL A 8 -14.07 -7.47 -19.24
N PRO A 9 -14.88 -6.40 -19.23
CA PRO A 9 -14.41 -5.15 -18.66
C PRO A 9 -14.27 -5.37 -17.15
N GLU A 10 -13.11 -5.86 -16.71
CA GLU A 10 -12.70 -5.92 -15.29
C GLU A 10 -12.39 -4.50 -14.79
N ASP A 11 -13.40 -3.62 -14.82
CA ASP A 11 -13.37 -2.26 -14.27
C ASP A 11 -13.59 -2.23 -12.75
N GLU A 12 -13.36 -3.35 -12.05
CA GLU A 12 -13.06 -3.31 -10.62
C GLU A 12 -11.58 -2.98 -10.45
N GLU A 13 -11.28 -1.72 -10.12
CA GLU A 13 -9.92 -1.29 -9.81
C GLU A 13 -9.33 -2.22 -8.75
N LYS A 14 -8.38 -3.08 -9.16
CA LYS A 14 -7.71 -4.04 -8.28
C LYS A 14 -7.25 -3.31 -7.02
N ILE A 15 -7.53 -3.88 -5.84
CA ILE A 15 -7.15 -3.27 -4.55
C ILE A 15 -5.68 -2.83 -4.50
N GLY A 16 -4.75 -3.57 -5.13
CA GLY A 16 -3.36 -3.15 -5.22
C GLY A 16 -3.16 -1.82 -5.94
N LYS A 17 -3.92 -1.54 -7.01
CA LYS A 17 -3.92 -0.23 -7.68
C LYS A 17 -4.56 0.84 -6.79
N LEU A 18 -5.69 0.54 -6.16
CA LEU A 18 -6.36 1.46 -5.23
C LEU A 18 -5.41 1.89 -4.10
N VAL A 19 -4.80 0.92 -3.42
CA VAL A 19 -3.83 1.18 -2.35
C VAL A 19 -2.66 2.01 -2.88
N LYS A 20 -2.08 1.62 -4.02
CA LYS A 20 -0.96 2.35 -4.61
C LYS A 20 -1.33 3.80 -4.88
N LYS A 21 -2.52 4.03 -5.46
CA LYS A 21 -3.03 5.35 -5.77
C LYS A 21 -3.28 6.18 -4.50
N THR A 22 -3.94 5.61 -3.49
CA THR A 22 -4.17 6.28 -2.20
C THR A 22 -2.85 6.65 -1.52
N MET A 23 -1.90 5.70 -1.43
CA MET A 23 -0.59 5.96 -0.83
C MET A 23 0.20 7.01 -1.62
N GLN A 24 0.10 6.99 -2.95
CA GLN A 24 0.71 8.01 -3.80
C GLN A 24 0.08 9.39 -3.54
N GLN A 25 -1.25 9.48 -3.50
CA GLN A 25 -1.97 10.72 -3.21
C GLN A 25 -1.59 11.29 -1.84
N LEU A 26 -1.48 10.45 -0.80
CA LEU A 26 -1.05 10.89 0.52
C LEU A 26 0.40 11.39 0.50
N SER A 27 1.27 10.73 -0.26
CA SER A 27 2.66 11.16 -0.43
C SER A 27 2.78 12.48 -1.19
N ASP A 28 2.07 12.62 -2.32
CA ASP A 28 2.01 13.85 -3.12
C ASP A 28 1.39 15.01 -2.34
N SER A 29 0.40 14.73 -1.48
CA SER A 29 -0.20 15.71 -0.58
C SER A 29 0.72 16.08 0.60
N ASN A 30 1.91 15.49 0.67
CA ASN A 30 2.87 15.64 1.76
C ASN A 30 2.23 15.39 3.13
N HIS A 31 1.33 14.40 3.20
CA HIS A 31 0.61 14.05 4.40
C HIS A 31 1.59 13.61 5.49
N LYS A 32 1.41 14.17 6.69
CA LYS A 32 2.27 13.89 7.84
C LYS A 32 1.59 12.89 8.76
N PHE A 33 2.02 11.64 8.68
CA PHE A 33 1.60 10.63 9.64
C PHE A 33 2.23 10.89 11.00
N SER A 34 1.50 10.61 12.07
CA SER A 34 2.06 10.63 13.42
C SER A 34 3.08 9.51 13.59
N SER A 35 4.05 9.66 14.49
CA SER A 35 5.06 8.62 14.77
C SER A 35 4.42 7.28 15.15
N ASN A 36 3.31 7.31 15.91
CA ASN A 36 2.55 6.11 16.24
C ASN A 36 1.94 5.43 15.01
N GLU A 37 1.45 6.19 14.03
CA GLU A 37 0.86 5.63 12.80
C GLU A 37 1.93 4.99 11.93
N LEU A 38 3.08 5.65 11.77
CA LEU A 38 4.22 5.07 11.04
C LEU A 38 4.72 3.79 11.72
N LEU A 39 4.80 3.77 13.05
CA LEU A 39 5.18 2.57 13.81
C LEU A 39 4.13 1.46 13.66
N ALA A 40 2.85 1.81 13.66
CA ALA A 40 1.76 0.87 13.47
C ALA A 40 1.80 0.25 12.06
N MET A 41 1.99 1.06 11.01
CA MET A 41 2.10 0.58 9.63
C MET A 41 3.37 -0.25 9.36
N GLN A 42 4.42 -0.05 10.16
CA GLN A 42 5.63 -0.88 10.16
C GLN A 42 5.50 -2.13 11.04
N SER A 43 4.41 -2.29 11.78
CA SER A 43 4.17 -3.43 12.67
C SER A 43 3.31 -4.47 11.98
N ALA A 44 3.86 -5.68 11.80
CA ALA A 44 3.11 -6.81 11.23
C ALA A 44 1.89 -7.19 12.09
N GLN A 45 1.98 -7.01 13.42
CA GLN A 45 0.88 -7.25 14.34
C GLN A 45 -0.32 -6.32 14.04
N TRP A 46 -0.04 -5.03 13.87
CA TRP A 46 -1.07 -4.05 13.56
C TRP A 46 -1.60 -4.23 12.14
N CYS A 47 -0.74 -4.50 11.16
CA CYS A 47 -1.15 -4.77 9.78
C CYS A 47 -2.05 -6.01 9.70
N LYS A 48 -1.79 -7.04 10.50
CA LYS A 48 -2.64 -8.23 10.56
C LYS A 48 -3.98 -7.94 11.20
N ASN A 49 -3.99 -7.18 12.30
CA ASN A 49 -5.22 -6.89 13.04
C ASN A 49 -6.11 -5.88 12.31
N THR A 50 -5.52 -4.86 11.68
CA THR A 50 -6.23 -3.75 11.04
C THR A 50 -6.51 -4.01 9.58
N LEU A 51 -5.54 -4.57 8.82
CA LEU A 51 -5.62 -4.72 7.36
C LEU A 51 -5.74 -6.20 6.91
N GLY A 52 -5.58 -7.16 7.84
CA GLY A 52 -5.53 -8.58 7.51
C GLY A 52 -4.22 -9.00 6.81
N LEU A 53 -3.21 -8.14 6.79
CA LEU A 53 -1.92 -8.40 6.16
C LEU A 53 -0.97 -9.12 7.12
N TYR A 54 -0.35 -10.21 6.67
CA TYR A 54 0.69 -10.90 7.43
C TYR A 54 2.04 -10.15 7.41
N GLU A 55 2.23 -9.30 6.40
CA GLU A 55 3.43 -8.50 6.21
C GLU A 55 3.20 -7.06 6.67
N VAL A 56 4.29 -6.33 6.89
CA VAL A 56 4.25 -4.90 7.19
C VAL A 56 3.73 -4.13 5.97
N MET A 57 2.86 -3.15 6.22
CA MET A 57 2.32 -2.30 5.16
C MET A 57 3.39 -1.37 4.62
N LEU A 58 4.13 -0.72 5.52
CA LEU A 58 5.23 0.18 5.22
C LEU A 58 6.55 -0.43 5.65
N LYS A 59 7.55 -0.29 4.79
CA LYS A 59 8.94 -0.63 5.10
C LYS A 59 9.82 0.59 4.84
N LYS A 60 10.57 1.03 5.84
CA LYS A 60 11.48 2.16 5.71
C LYS A 60 12.54 1.88 4.64
N TYR A 61 12.73 2.82 3.72
CA TYR A 61 13.79 2.73 2.71
C TYR A 61 15.14 3.02 3.35
N ASN A 62 16.09 2.12 3.13
CA ASN A 62 17.49 2.34 3.49
C ASN A 62 18.29 2.70 2.21
N PRO A 63 18.86 3.92 2.11
CA PRO A 63 19.67 4.32 0.95
C PRO A 63 21.00 3.56 0.82
N GLU A 64 21.47 2.88 1.86
CA GLU A 64 22.72 2.10 1.83
C GLU A 64 22.55 0.73 1.17
N LEU A 65 21.31 0.28 0.93
CA LEU A 65 20.99 -1.02 0.38
C LEU A 65 20.33 -0.88 -1.01
N ASP A 66 20.54 -1.87 -1.88
CA ASP A 66 19.86 -1.89 -3.18
C ASP A 66 18.34 -2.03 -3.00
N ILE A 67 17.56 -1.25 -3.76
CA ILE A 67 16.09 -1.28 -3.73
C ILE A 67 15.58 -2.71 -3.97
N THR A 68 16.16 -3.42 -4.94
CA THR A 68 15.76 -4.78 -5.30
C THR A 68 15.91 -5.74 -4.13
N SER A 69 17.01 -5.63 -3.37
CA SER A 69 17.25 -6.44 -2.17
C SER A 69 16.29 -6.10 -1.03
N GLN A 70 15.84 -4.85 -0.94
CA GLN A 70 14.93 -4.40 0.12
C GLN A 70 13.46 -4.79 -0.14
N ILE A 71 13.02 -4.73 -1.39
CA ILE A 71 11.66 -5.10 -1.78
C ILE A 71 11.48 -6.62 -1.93
N THR A 72 12.58 -7.36 -2.07
CA THR A 72 12.57 -8.82 -2.25
C THR A 72 12.68 -9.50 -0.89
N ILE A 73 11.66 -10.27 -0.53
CA ILE A 73 11.70 -11.14 0.66
C ILE A 73 11.68 -12.59 0.16
N SER A 74 12.65 -13.39 0.60
CA SER A 74 12.78 -14.80 0.25
C SER A 74 12.80 -15.07 -1.26
N GLY A 75 13.43 -14.17 -2.03
CA GLY A 75 13.56 -14.28 -3.49
C GLY A 75 12.37 -13.75 -4.30
N TYR A 76 11.31 -13.25 -3.66
CA TYR A 76 10.15 -12.68 -4.34
C TYR A 76 9.92 -11.20 -3.98
N PRO A 77 9.63 -10.32 -4.97
CA PRO A 77 9.33 -8.92 -4.70
C PRO A 77 7.99 -8.80 -3.96
N ARG A 78 8.06 -8.52 -2.66
CA ARG A 78 6.90 -8.34 -1.77
C ARG A 78 6.47 -6.87 -1.64
N PHE A 79 7.30 -5.92 -2.09
CA PHE A 79 7.00 -4.49 -2.07
C PHE A 79 7.06 -3.90 -3.47
N TRP A 80 6.36 -2.78 -3.67
CA TRP A 80 6.52 -1.99 -4.88
C TRP A 80 7.89 -1.29 -4.91
N LYS A 81 8.39 -1.05 -6.13
CA LYS A 81 9.62 -0.30 -6.38
C LYS A 81 9.44 1.20 -6.14
N ASP A 82 8.20 1.67 -6.15
CA ASP A 82 7.84 3.06 -5.91
C ASP A 82 8.17 3.45 -4.47
N LEU A 83 8.78 4.64 -4.33
CA LEU A 83 9.17 5.22 -3.05
C LEU A 83 8.12 6.26 -2.66
N PHE A 84 7.51 6.05 -1.50
CA PHE A 84 6.54 6.98 -0.93
C PHE A 84 7.22 7.80 0.15
N VAL A 85 7.11 9.12 0.05
CA VAL A 85 7.67 10.06 1.03
C VAL A 85 6.61 10.42 2.05
N PHE A 86 6.89 10.14 3.31
CA PHE A 86 6.06 10.52 4.45
C PHE A 86 6.97 11.11 5.54
N ASN A 87 6.60 12.27 6.08
CA ASN A 87 7.44 13.00 7.06
C ASN A 87 8.89 13.27 6.60
N GLY A 88 9.12 13.36 5.29
CA GLY A 88 10.48 13.53 4.74
C GLY A 88 11.31 12.24 4.72
N GLU A 89 10.76 11.11 5.17
CA GLU A 89 11.38 9.79 5.07
C GLU A 89 10.74 8.99 3.94
N LYS A 90 11.55 8.13 3.29
CA LYS A 90 11.10 7.29 2.17
C LYS A 90 10.70 5.92 2.69
N TYR A 91 9.62 5.39 2.14
CA TYR A 91 9.07 4.09 2.50
C TYR A 91 8.64 3.31 1.26
N PHE A 92 8.71 1.99 1.36
CA PHE A 92 8.12 1.05 0.43
C PHE A 92 6.77 0.57 0.94
N VAL A 93 5.84 0.33 0.02
CA VAL A 93 4.52 -0.24 0.32
C VAL A 93 4.46 -1.69 -0.17
N THR A 94 3.88 -2.57 0.63
CA THR A 94 3.69 -3.98 0.25
C THR A 94 2.82 -4.11 -1.00
N SER A 95 3.17 -5.07 -1.86
CA SER A 95 2.39 -5.41 -3.07
C SER A 95 1.35 -6.51 -2.80
N GLN A 96 1.34 -7.08 -1.59
CA GLN A 96 0.54 -8.25 -1.21
C GLN A 96 -0.91 -7.93 -0.86
N TRP A 97 -1.57 -7.17 -1.73
CA TRP A 97 -2.97 -6.80 -1.58
C TRP A 97 -3.86 -7.75 -2.37
N TYR A 98 -4.88 -8.26 -1.70
CA TYR A 98 -5.88 -9.17 -2.25
C TYR A 98 -7.27 -8.62 -1.93
N GLU A 99 -8.28 -8.98 -2.72
CA GLU A 99 -9.61 -8.38 -2.60
C GLU A 99 -10.22 -8.49 -1.19
N ARG A 100 -9.92 -9.58 -0.48
CA ARG A 100 -10.31 -9.77 0.92
C ARG A 100 -9.82 -8.67 1.88
N HIS A 101 -8.73 -7.97 1.54
CA HIS A 101 -8.18 -6.87 2.33
C HIS A 101 -8.80 -5.52 1.95
N ARG A 102 -9.59 -5.44 0.88
CA ARG A 102 -10.20 -4.19 0.39
C ARG A 102 -11.02 -3.50 1.46
N ALA A 103 -11.94 -4.23 2.10
CA ALA A 103 -12.82 -3.67 3.13
C ALA A 103 -12.02 -3.04 4.27
N ALA A 104 -11.02 -3.76 4.77
CA ALA A 104 -10.14 -3.32 5.84
C ALA A 104 -9.30 -2.09 5.45
N PHE A 105 -8.73 -2.10 4.23
CA PHE A 105 -7.96 -0.97 3.72
C PHE A 105 -8.84 0.27 3.52
N VAL A 106 -10.01 0.13 2.91
CA VAL A 106 -10.93 1.24 2.67
C VAL A 106 -11.39 1.84 4.00
N GLU A 107 -11.69 1.01 5.00
CA GLU A 107 -12.05 1.50 6.33
C GLU A 107 -10.93 2.28 7.01
N TRP A 108 -9.69 1.80 6.89
CA TRP A 108 -8.52 2.55 7.35
C TRP A 108 -8.31 3.85 6.55
N ALA A 109 -8.42 3.80 5.22
CA ALA A 109 -8.20 4.94 4.33
C ALA A 109 -9.22 6.08 4.54
N LYS A 110 -10.45 5.77 4.97
CA LYS A 110 -11.47 6.77 5.33
C LYS A 110 -11.01 7.76 6.41
N GLN A 111 -10.03 7.39 7.24
CA GLN A 111 -9.47 8.29 8.25
C GLN A 111 -8.62 9.42 7.62
N PHE A 112 -8.17 9.23 6.37
CA PHE A 112 -7.32 10.17 5.64
C PHE A 112 -8.04 10.79 4.44
N ASP A 113 -9.08 10.14 3.92
CA ASP A 113 -9.99 10.68 2.90
C ASP A 113 -10.88 11.76 3.53
N CYS A 114 -10.25 12.89 3.88
CA CYS A 114 -10.94 14.07 4.38
C CYS A 114 -11.48 14.87 3.19
N ASN A 115 -12.58 14.38 2.63
CA ASN A 115 -13.54 15.21 1.90
C ASN A 115 -14.95 15.00 2.47
N GLN A 116 -15.06 15.09 3.80
CA GLN A 116 -16.29 15.60 4.41
C GLN A 116 -16.04 17.09 4.65
N HIS A 117 -16.28 17.84 3.57
CA HIS A 117 -16.59 19.26 3.63
C HIS A 117 -17.95 19.37 4.33
N GLU A 118 -18.00 20.24 5.34
CA GLU A 118 -19.19 20.80 6.02
C GLU A 118 -20.04 19.92 6.96
#